data_AF-A0A131Z227-F1
#
_entry.id   AF-A0A131Z227-F1
#
_cell.length_a   1.000
_cell.length_b   1.000
_cell.length_c   1.000
_cell.angle_alpha   90.00
_cell.angle_beta   90.00
_cell.angle_gamma   90.00
#
_symmetry.space_group_name_H-M   'P 1'
#
loop_
_entity.id
_entity.type
_entity.pdbx_description
1 polymer ?
#
loop_
_entity_poly.entity_id
_entity_poly.type
_entity_poly.pdbx_seq_one_letter_code
_entity_poly.pdbx_strand_id
1 'polypeptide(L)'
;MCFIITDTELTPLELTTEYPSDNRLRFLDLELSFSNNHVCWGYAPRSQKSLLPFSSAHSKIVKRGIARACMKAALERSCDHQVEASFSSQVARLKLAGFPKTLLTSIAESLVSGFKNKCSTAVQSATPPQQSVAVIPYVHKVAHNLKKVVSRAGVRLLFSARNKLGSLCQQVNRETKTKRCSKKHRQKFVECCEGVVYKIPLSCGRYYVGQTGRCANDRMRENFLPAEICSTTDRIFNPKKPEVRNGFAKKPIFPRISV
;
A
#
# COMPACT_ATOMS: atom_id res chain seq x y z
N MET A 1 25.63 -6.00 -21.22
CA MET A 1 26.03 -6.08 -19.79
C MET A 1 24.99 -6.90 -19.05
N CYS A 2 25.32 -8.13 -18.68
CA CYS A 2 24.47 -8.99 -17.87
C CYS A 2 24.71 -8.68 -16.39
N PHE A 3 23.67 -8.32 -15.65
CA PHE A 3 23.72 -8.30 -14.20
C PHE A 3 23.58 -9.74 -13.71
N ILE A 4 24.67 -10.31 -13.21
CA ILE A 4 24.64 -11.54 -12.43
C ILE A 4 24.11 -11.16 -11.06
N ILE A 5 22.86 -11.54 -10.77
CA ILE A 5 22.37 -11.56 -9.39
C ILE A 5 22.98 -12.81 -8.78
N THR A 6 24.09 -12.63 -8.07
CA THR A 6 24.61 -13.66 -7.17
C THR A 6 23.60 -13.87 -6.06
N ASP A 7 23.30 -15.14 -5.79
CA ASP A 7 22.50 -15.63 -4.67
C ASP A 7 23.25 -15.30 -3.36
N THR A 8 23.23 -14.03 -2.95
CA THR A 8 23.76 -13.63 -1.65
C THR A 8 22.73 -14.04 -0.62
N GLU A 9 23.08 -15.06 0.16
CA GLU A 9 22.43 -15.50 1.38
C GLU A 9 21.78 -14.32 2.11
N LEU A 10 20.46 -14.34 2.25
CA LEU A 10 19.76 -13.43 3.15
C LEU A 10 20.25 -13.75 4.56
N THR A 11 21.07 -12.86 5.13
CA THR A 11 21.54 -12.99 6.51
C THR A 11 20.35 -13.15 7.45
N PRO A 12 20.38 -14.13 8.38
CA PRO A 12 19.32 -14.31 9.35
C PRO A 12 19.08 -13.02 10.15
N LEU A 13 17.82 -12.77 10.48
CA LEU A 13 17.43 -11.58 11.23
C LEU A 13 18.04 -11.66 12.64
N GLU A 14 19.03 -10.81 12.91
CA GLU A 14 19.62 -10.73 14.24
C GLU A 14 18.63 -10.07 15.21
N LEU A 15 18.18 -10.84 16.20
CA LEU A 15 17.38 -10.33 17.30
C LEU A 15 18.26 -9.44 18.17
N THR A 16 18.05 -8.12 18.10
CA THR A 16 18.73 -7.16 18.96
C THR A 16 17.96 -7.00 20.27
N THR A 17 18.61 -7.31 21.39
CA THR A 17 18.07 -7.05 22.73
C THR A 17 18.60 -5.73 23.25
N GLU A 18 17.73 -4.89 23.81
CA GLU A 18 18.11 -3.61 24.39
C GLU A 18 18.32 -3.76 25.89
N TYR A 19 19.52 -3.40 26.34
CA TYR A 19 19.88 -3.41 27.76
C TYR A 19 19.83 -1.99 28.33
N PRO A 20 19.36 -1.81 29.57
CA PRO A 20 19.38 -0.51 30.21
C PRO A 20 20.83 -0.06 30.43
N SER A 21 21.17 1.14 29.96
CA SER A 21 22.45 1.81 30.23
C SER A 21 22.19 3.06 31.06
N ASP A 22 22.94 3.28 32.13
CA ASP A 22 22.82 4.45 33.02
C ASP A 22 21.40 4.67 33.59
N ASN A 23 20.74 3.58 34.03
CA ASN A 23 19.33 3.60 34.47
C ASN A 23 18.37 4.19 33.42
N ARG A 24 18.72 4.10 32.14
CA ARG A 24 17.87 4.48 31.02
C ARG A 24 17.73 3.33 30.04
N LEU A 25 16.54 3.14 29.50
CA LEU A 25 16.27 2.16 28.44
C LEU A 25 15.51 2.85 27.31
N ARG A 26 16.06 2.78 26.10
CA ARG A 26 15.48 3.46 24.94
C ARG A 26 14.84 2.49 23.97
N PHE A 27 13.54 2.24 24.10
CA PHE A 27 12.79 1.39 23.19
C PHE A 27 12.04 2.20 22.12
N LEU A 28 12.39 1.98 20.84
CA LEU A 28 11.83 2.72 19.70
C LEU A 28 11.96 4.24 19.89
N ASP A 29 10.85 4.96 19.99
CA ASP A 29 10.78 6.41 20.20
C ASP A 29 10.57 6.81 21.66
N LEU A 30 10.67 5.86 22.60
CA LEU A 30 10.50 6.11 24.03
C LEU A 30 11.82 5.91 24.76
N GLU A 31 12.07 6.78 25.73
CA GLU A 31 13.12 6.61 26.71
C GLU A 31 12.49 6.42 28.08
N LEU A 32 12.79 5.29 28.72
CA LEU A 32 12.44 4.97 30.09
C LEU A 32 13.61 5.38 30.98
N SER A 33 13.35 6.10 32.07
CA SER A 33 14.33 6.42 33.09
C SER A 33 13.89 5.80 34.41
N PHE A 34 14.72 4.90 34.94
CA PHE A 34 14.48 4.19 36.19
C PHE A 34 15.03 5.01 37.35
N SER A 35 14.13 5.53 38.19
CA SER A 35 14.48 6.14 39.47
C SER A 35 14.19 5.16 40.60
N ASN A 36 14.76 5.40 41.79
CA ASN A 36 14.60 4.50 42.94
C ASN A 36 13.14 4.26 43.34
N ASN A 37 12.25 5.25 43.11
CA ASN A 37 10.84 5.19 43.53
C ASN A 37 9.83 5.06 42.38
N HIS A 38 10.22 5.30 41.12
CA HIS A 38 9.31 5.26 40.00
C HIS A 38 10.04 5.16 38.65
N VAL A 39 9.31 4.74 37.63
CA VAL A 39 9.79 4.73 36.24
C VAL A 39 9.12 5.89 35.50
N CYS A 40 9.94 6.77 34.93
CA CYS A 40 9.50 7.84 34.04
C CYS A 40 9.70 7.44 32.58
N TRP A 41 8.88 7.97 31.69
CA TRP A 41 9.05 7.78 30.25
C TRP A 41 8.88 9.09 29.50
N GLY A 42 9.65 9.26 28.44
CA GLY A 42 9.60 10.44 27.57
C GLY A 42 9.71 10.08 26.10
N TYR A 43 9.11 10.91 25.25
CA TYR A 43 9.26 10.83 23.81
C TYR A 43 10.68 11.24 23.40
N ALA A 44 11.47 10.25 22.98
CA ALA A 44 12.87 10.36 22.58
C ALA A 44 13.11 9.57 21.28
N PRO A 45 12.69 10.12 20.11
CA PRO A 45 12.78 9.43 18.82
C PRO A 45 14.21 8.98 18.52
N ARG A 46 14.37 7.71 18.12
CA ARG A 46 15.69 7.10 17.85
C ARG A 46 16.34 7.63 16.57
N SER A 47 15.53 8.04 15.59
CA SER A 47 16.07 8.33 14.26
C SER A 47 17.04 9.50 14.31
N GLN A 48 18.28 9.26 13.91
CA GLN A 48 19.26 10.31 13.57
C GLN A 48 18.90 11.06 12.29
N LYS A 49 17.83 10.65 11.59
CA LYS A 49 17.32 11.36 10.42
C LYS A 49 16.92 12.77 10.82
N SER A 50 17.51 13.75 10.15
CA SER A 50 17.13 15.15 10.27
C SER A 50 15.66 15.32 9.90
N LEU A 51 14.95 16.20 10.62
CA LEU A 51 13.63 16.61 10.20
C LEU A 51 13.70 17.24 8.81
N LEU A 52 12.60 17.16 8.07
CA LEU A 52 12.49 17.79 6.75
C LEU A 52 12.84 19.29 6.86
N PRO A 53 13.84 19.80 6.11
CA PRO A 53 14.20 21.21 6.15
C PRO A 53 13.04 22.11 5.76
N PHE A 54 12.86 23.22 6.48
CA PHE A 54 11.80 24.18 6.19
C PHE A 54 11.95 24.85 4.81
N SER A 55 13.17 24.91 4.27
CA SER A 55 13.47 25.41 2.92
C SER A 55 13.11 24.45 1.79
N SER A 56 12.74 23.19 2.08
CA SER A 56 12.40 22.20 1.04
C SER A 56 11.19 22.59 0.20
N ALA A 57 11.04 22.04 -1.01
CA ALA A 57 9.94 22.35 -1.94
C ALA A 57 8.54 21.83 -1.52
N HIS A 58 8.38 21.36 -0.28
CA HIS A 58 7.11 20.81 0.22
C HIS A 58 6.12 21.92 0.59
N SER A 59 4.83 21.60 0.50
CA SER A 59 3.76 22.53 0.82
C SER A 59 3.81 23.00 2.29
N LYS A 60 3.31 24.20 2.54
CA LYS A 60 3.19 24.76 3.90
C LYS A 60 2.35 23.84 4.82
N ILE A 61 1.38 23.14 4.25
CA ILE A 61 0.51 22.19 4.97
C ILE A 61 1.33 20.99 5.46
N VAL A 62 2.17 20.40 4.60
CA VAL A 62 3.03 19.27 4.99
C VAL A 62 3.99 19.67 6.10
N LYS A 63 4.68 20.80 5.96
CA LYS A 63 5.61 21.31 6.97
C LYS A 63 4.89 21.59 8.30
N ARG A 64 3.74 22.27 8.27
CA ARG A 64 2.91 22.49 9.47
C ARG A 64 2.46 21.17 10.10
N GLY A 65 2.11 20.18 9.29
CA GLY A 65 1.75 18.83 9.72
C GLY A 65 2.88 18.13 10.46
N ILE A 66 4.11 18.19 9.94
CA ILE A 66 5.31 17.62 10.58
C ILE A 66 5.55 18.28 11.95
N ALA A 67 5.56 19.62 12.01
CA ALA A 67 5.77 20.34 13.26
C ALA A 67 4.69 20.01 14.31
N ARG A 68 3.41 19.94 13.87
CA ARG A 68 2.30 19.55 14.75
C ARG A 68 2.44 18.12 15.25
N ALA A 69 2.82 17.18 14.39
CA ALA A 69 3.00 15.78 14.76
C ALA A 69 4.12 15.61 15.80
N CYS A 70 5.27 16.27 15.62
CA CYS A 70 6.38 16.22 16.57
C CYS A 70 5.98 16.76 17.96
N MET A 71 5.37 17.95 18.01
CA MET A 71 4.93 18.56 19.27
C MET A 71 3.84 17.73 19.96
N LYS A 72 2.88 17.22 19.17
CA LYS A 72 1.79 16.41 19.69
C LYS A 72 2.29 15.07 20.24
N ALA A 73 3.24 14.41 19.56
CA ALA A 73 3.83 13.17 20.04
C ALA A 73 4.54 13.34 21.39
N ALA A 74 5.23 14.46 21.61
CA ALA A 74 5.85 14.76 22.90
C ALA A 74 4.83 14.91 24.04
N LEU A 75 3.64 15.43 23.75
CA LEU A 75 2.56 15.55 24.74
C LEU A 75 1.84 14.22 25.01
N GLU A 76 1.65 13.39 23.98
CA GLU A 76 0.88 12.14 24.09
C GLU A 76 1.72 10.94 24.57
N ARG A 77 3.06 11.01 24.44
CA ARG A 77 3.96 9.87 24.66
C ARG A 77 4.99 10.11 25.77
N SER A 78 4.79 11.12 26.60
CA SER A 78 5.63 11.40 27.76
C SER A 78 4.81 11.43 29.04
N CYS A 79 5.42 11.07 30.17
CA CYS A 79 4.83 11.26 31.49
C CYS A 79 4.91 12.73 31.93
N ASP A 80 4.13 13.08 32.95
CA ASP A 80 4.05 14.46 33.49
C ASP A 80 5.40 15.01 33.93
N HIS A 81 6.31 14.16 34.41
CA HIS A 81 7.66 14.57 34.81
C HIS A 81 8.57 14.89 33.63
N GLN A 82 8.39 14.23 32.47
CA GLN A 82 9.31 14.29 31.33
C GLN A 82 8.72 15.00 30.10
N VAL A 83 7.45 15.40 30.16
CA VAL A 83 6.74 16.04 29.05
C VAL A 83 7.38 17.38 28.64
N GLU A 84 7.81 18.18 29.61
CA GLU A 84 8.46 19.48 29.34
C GLU A 84 9.80 19.30 28.60
N ALA A 85 10.64 18.39 29.08
CA ALA A 85 11.92 18.06 28.46
C ALA A 85 11.72 17.49 27.05
N SER A 86 10.75 16.58 26.90
CA SER A 86 10.40 15.96 25.61
C SER A 86 9.91 17.01 24.61
N PHE A 87 9.03 17.91 25.05
CA PHE A 87 8.48 18.97 24.21
C PHE A 87 9.56 19.96 23.77
N SER A 88 10.39 20.41 24.72
CA SER A 88 11.51 21.32 24.47
C SER A 88 12.52 20.73 23.48
N SER A 89 12.82 19.43 23.59
CA SER A 89 13.67 18.71 22.65
C SER A 89 13.09 18.72 21.23
N GLN A 90 11.78 18.47 21.06
CA GLN A 90 11.14 18.54 19.73
C GLN A 90 11.13 19.95 19.15
N VAL A 91 10.91 20.98 19.99
CA VAL A 91 11.00 22.37 19.57
C VAL A 91 12.41 22.72 19.11
N ALA A 92 13.45 22.27 19.82
CA ALA A 92 14.84 22.45 19.44
C ALA A 92 15.14 21.79 18.07
N ARG A 93 14.69 20.53 17.87
CA ARG A 93 14.84 19.83 16.59
C ARG A 93 14.18 20.58 15.43
N LEU A 94 12.97 21.11 15.64
CA LEU A 94 12.26 21.90 14.62
C LEU A 94 12.98 23.22 14.32
N LYS A 95 13.51 23.91 15.34
CA LYS A 95 14.32 25.13 15.15
C LYS A 95 15.58 24.84 14.34
N LEU A 96 16.28 23.73 14.63
CA LEU A 96 17.46 23.29 13.88
C LEU A 96 17.13 22.99 12.41
N ALA A 97 15.93 22.47 12.11
CA ALA A 97 15.45 22.26 10.75
C ALA A 97 14.96 23.55 10.04
N GLY A 98 15.10 24.72 10.68
CA GLY A 98 14.78 26.03 10.11
C GLY A 98 13.29 26.43 10.21
N PHE A 99 12.50 25.78 11.07
CA PHE A 99 11.09 26.15 11.24
C PHE A 99 10.97 27.51 11.96
N PRO A 100 10.16 28.46 11.44
CA PRO A 100 10.04 29.78 12.02
C PRO A 100 9.29 29.74 13.36
N LYS A 101 9.76 30.53 14.34
CA LYS A 101 9.20 30.60 15.70
C LYS A 101 7.70 30.92 15.69
N THR A 102 7.25 31.82 14.81
CA THR A 102 5.83 32.21 14.68
C THR A 102 4.92 31.04 14.35
N LEU A 103 5.37 30.13 13.48
CA LEU A 103 4.64 28.92 13.13
C LEU A 103 4.60 27.94 14.30
N LEU A 104 5.71 27.78 15.02
CA LEU A 104 5.78 26.90 16.20
C LEU A 104 4.83 27.39 17.30
N THR A 105 4.79 28.70 17.58
CA THR A 105 3.86 29.31 18.55
C THR A 105 2.40 29.09 18.14
N SER A 106 2.05 29.35 16.87
CA SER A 106 0.69 29.10 16.35
C SER A 106 0.24 27.64 16.49
N ILE A 107 1.17 26.69 16.31
CA ILE A 107 0.87 25.27 16.52
C ILE A 107 0.69 24.97 18.00
N ALA A 108 1.54 25.49 18.87
CA ALA A 108 1.45 25.30 20.32
C ALA A 108 0.11 25.83 20.88
N GLU A 109 -0.30 27.03 20.50
CA GLU A 109 -1.61 27.61 20.85
C GLU A 109 -2.77 26.73 20.37
N SER A 110 -2.66 26.20 19.14
CA SER A 110 -3.65 25.27 18.58
C SER A 110 -3.70 23.93 19.33
N LEU A 111 -2.60 23.47 19.91
CA LEU A 111 -2.58 22.28 20.75
C LEU A 111 -3.24 22.56 22.11
N VAL A 112 -2.90 23.67 22.77
CA VAL A 112 -3.49 24.07 24.05
C VAL A 112 -5.01 24.29 23.94
N SER A 113 -5.47 24.97 22.90
CA SER A 113 -6.92 25.16 22.65
C SER A 113 -7.64 23.85 22.37
N GLY A 114 -6.99 22.88 21.71
CA GLY A 114 -7.52 21.53 21.54
C GLY A 114 -7.69 20.78 22.86
N PHE A 115 -6.79 20.97 23.83
CA PHE A 115 -6.93 20.39 25.18
C PHE A 115 -8.03 21.06 26.00
N LYS A 116 -8.15 22.39 25.95
CA LYS A 116 -9.25 23.12 26.62
C LYS A 116 -10.62 22.65 26.14
N ASN A 117 -10.81 22.52 24.83
CA ASN A 117 -12.09 22.11 24.25
C ASN A 117 -12.45 20.63 24.55
N LYS A 118 -11.46 19.76 24.77
CA LYS A 118 -11.72 18.39 25.24
C LYS A 118 -12.28 18.37 26.67
N CYS A 119 -11.80 19.25 27.54
CA CYS A 119 -12.31 19.36 28.92
C CYS A 119 -13.73 19.95 28.95
N SER A 120 -14.05 20.90 28.08
CA SER A 120 -15.41 21.44 27.92
C SER A 120 -16.43 20.42 27.42
N THR A 121 -15.96 19.34 26.79
CA THR A 121 -16.82 18.25 26.28
C THR A 121 -16.90 17.08 27.26
N ALA A 122 -16.04 17.04 28.29
CA ALA A 122 -16.05 16.00 29.33
C ALA A 122 -17.22 16.15 30.33
N VAL A 123 -17.97 17.25 30.30
CA VAL A 123 -19.24 17.42 31.05
C VAL A 123 -20.45 16.87 30.27
N GLN A 124 -20.23 16.26 29.09
CA GLN A 124 -21.27 15.57 28.33
C GLN A 124 -20.88 14.11 28.04
N SER A 125 -20.51 13.36 29.07
CA SER A 125 -20.63 11.89 29.06
C SER A 125 -22.00 11.46 29.61
N ALA A 126 -23.07 12.12 29.13
CA ALA A 126 -24.34 11.44 28.96
C ALA A 126 -24.29 10.87 27.54
N THR A 127 -24.53 9.57 27.39
CA THR A 127 -24.79 8.94 26.09
C THR A 127 -25.61 9.89 25.21
N PRO A 128 -25.18 10.22 23.98
CA PRO A 128 -26.03 11.02 23.11
C PRO A 128 -27.37 10.30 22.99
N PRO A 129 -28.51 10.98 23.17
CA PRO A 129 -29.82 10.35 22.99
C PRO A 129 -29.80 9.65 21.63
N GLN A 130 -30.31 8.41 21.57
CA GLN A 130 -30.30 7.62 20.34
C GLN A 130 -30.98 8.41 19.22
N GLN A 131 -30.17 9.11 18.42
CA GLN A 131 -30.67 9.86 17.29
C GLN A 131 -31.17 8.85 16.28
N SER A 132 -32.46 8.92 15.95
CA SER A 132 -33.02 8.10 14.88
C SER A 132 -32.23 8.35 13.59
N VAL A 133 -31.82 7.26 12.93
CA VAL A 133 -31.02 7.33 11.72
C VAL A 133 -31.92 7.06 10.53
N ALA A 134 -31.99 8.01 9.60
CA ALA A 134 -32.71 7.86 8.34
C ALA A 134 -31.72 7.69 7.18
N VAL A 135 -31.94 6.69 6.33
CA VAL A 135 -31.11 6.43 5.14
C VAL A 135 -31.92 6.77 3.88
N ILE A 136 -31.44 7.70 3.07
CA ILE A 136 -32.10 8.15 1.84
C ILE A 136 -31.11 8.09 0.66
N PRO A 137 -31.52 7.79 -0.58
CA PRO A 137 -30.65 7.88 -1.74
C PRO A 137 -30.05 9.29 -1.91
N TYR A 138 -28.78 9.37 -2.34
CA TYR A 138 -28.16 10.66 -2.64
C TYR A 138 -28.81 11.30 -3.87
N VAL A 139 -29.42 12.47 -3.69
CA VAL A 139 -29.93 13.32 -4.77
C VAL A 139 -29.13 14.62 -4.79
N HIS A 140 -28.44 14.88 -5.90
CA HIS A 140 -27.65 16.09 -6.08
C HIS A 140 -28.55 17.34 -5.88
N LYS A 141 -28.00 18.39 -5.26
CA LYS A 141 -28.67 19.68 -4.90
C LYS A 141 -29.65 19.60 -3.74
N VAL A 142 -30.31 18.45 -3.50
CA VAL A 142 -31.29 18.29 -2.40
C VAL A 142 -30.61 17.78 -1.12
N ALA A 143 -29.65 16.85 -1.25
CA ALA A 143 -29.02 16.17 -0.13
C ALA A 143 -28.46 17.11 0.94
N HIS A 144 -27.72 18.15 0.54
CA HIS A 144 -27.09 19.06 1.51
C HIS A 144 -28.10 19.89 2.30
N ASN A 145 -29.14 20.39 1.62
CA ASN A 145 -30.21 21.15 2.26
C ASN A 145 -31.04 20.26 3.18
N LEU A 146 -31.37 19.05 2.72
CA LEU A 146 -32.12 18.07 3.50
C LEU A 146 -31.35 17.65 4.75
N LYS A 147 -30.04 17.40 4.65
CA LYS A 147 -29.20 17.11 5.81
C LYS A 147 -29.25 18.21 6.85
N LYS A 148 -29.19 19.49 6.44
CA LYS A 148 -29.27 20.64 7.35
C LYS A 148 -30.62 20.72 8.07
N VAL A 149 -31.72 20.49 7.36
CA VAL A 149 -33.08 20.53 7.94
C VAL A 149 -33.29 19.36 8.91
N VAL A 150 -32.94 18.13 8.49
CA VAL A 150 -33.13 16.91 9.27
C VAL A 150 -32.26 16.90 10.53
N SER A 151 -31.04 17.48 10.47
CA SER A 151 -30.20 17.68 11.65
C SER A 151 -30.80 18.64 12.69
N ARG A 152 -31.58 19.65 12.26
CA ARG A 152 -32.31 20.54 13.20
C ARG A 152 -33.47 19.81 13.88
N ALA A 153 -34.03 18.80 13.24
CA ALA A 153 -35.08 17.95 13.79
C ALA A 153 -34.54 16.80 14.67
N GLY A 154 -33.23 16.77 14.97
CA GLY A 154 -32.63 15.75 15.85
C GLY A 154 -32.45 14.37 15.20
N VAL A 155 -32.59 14.27 13.87
CA VAL A 155 -32.46 13.02 13.12
C VAL A 155 -31.14 12.99 12.36
N ARG A 156 -30.44 11.85 12.37
CA ARG A 156 -29.20 11.66 11.62
C ARG A 156 -29.51 11.14 10.21
N LEU A 157 -29.30 11.99 9.20
CA LEU A 157 -29.49 11.61 7.80
C LEU A 157 -28.21 11.02 7.19
N LEU A 158 -28.31 9.81 6.63
CA LEU A 158 -27.27 9.14 5.86
C LEU A 158 -27.69 9.01 4.39
N PHE A 159 -26.74 9.23 3.48
CA PHE A 159 -26.99 9.08 2.04
C PHE A 159 -26.51 7.72 1.54
N SER A 160 -27.39 6.99 0.87
CA SER A 160 -27.04 5.77 0.14
C SER A 160 -26.74 6.12 -1.32
N ALA A 161 -25.65 5.56 -1.86
CA ALA A 161 -25.34 5.62 -3.29
C ALA A 161 -25.53 4.24 -3.90
N ARG A 162 -26.14 4.17 -5.10
CA ARG A 162 -26.40 2.91 -5.81
C ARG A 162 -25.11 2.15 -6.14
N ASN A 163 -24.06 2.87 -6.54
CA ASN A 163 -22.76 2.30 -6.90
C ASN A 163 -21.71 2.73 -5.87
N LYS A 164 -21.44 1.86 -4.89
CA LYS A 164 -20.35 2.10 -3.94
C LYS A 164 -19.02 1.89 -4.67
N LEU A 165 -18.04 2.77 -4.45
CA LEU A 165 -16.72 2.68 -5.07
C LEU A 165 -16.07 1.30 -4.87
N GLY A 166 -16.23 0.70 -3.68
CA GLY A 166 -15.72 -0.66 -3.40
C GLY A 166 -16.35 -1.75 -4.26
N SER A 167 -17.61 -1.60 -4.67
CA SER A 167 -18.28 -2.54 -5.59
C SER A 167 -17.77 -2.38 -7.02
N LEU A 168 -17.41 -1.16 -7.44
CA LEU A 168 -16.81 -0.91 -8.75
C LEU A 168 -15.42 -1.53 -8.84
N CYS A 169 -14.59 -1.37 -7.80
CA CYS A 169 -13.27 -2.01 -7.75
C CYS A 169 -13.37 -3.54 -7.82
N GLN A 170 -14.32 -4.16 -7.12
CA GLN A 170 -14.57 -5.60 -7.24
C GLN A 170 -15.08 -6.00 -8.62
N GLN A 171 -15.89 -5.18 -9.28
CA GLN A 171 -16.42 -5.46 -10.60
C GLN A 171 -15.33 -5.35 -11.69
N VAL A 172 -14.42 -4.39 -11.55
CA VAL A 172 -13.28 -4.18 -12.47
C VAL A 172 -12.16 -5.19 -12.24
N ASN A 173 -11.85 -5.50 -10.97
CA ASN A 173 -10.79 -6.43 -10.60
C ASN A 173 -11.29 -7.88 -10.45
N ARG A 174 -12.56 -8.15 -10.77
CA ARG A 174 -13.04 -9.54 -10.82
C ARG A 174 -12.23 -10.22 -11.90
N GLU A 175 -11.45 -11.22 -11.52
CA GLU A 175 -10.84 -12.14 -12.47
C GLU A 175 -11.96 -12.61 -13.40
N THR A 176 -11.93 -12.11 -14.63
CA THR A 176 -12.86 -12.54 -15.64
C THR A 176 -12.50 -14.00 -15.82
N LYS A 177 -13.31 -14.92 -15.28
CA LYS A 177 -13.17 -16.36 -15.53
C LYS A 177 -12.83 -16.47 -17.00
N THR A 178 -11.61 -16.93 -17.30
CA THR A 178 -11.03 -16.90 -18.63
C THR A 178 -12.11 -17.33 -19.61
N LYS A 179 -12.60 -16.40 -20.44
CA LYS A 179 -13.62 -16.73 -21.42
C LYS A 179 -13.02 -17.84 -22.27
N ARG A 180 -13.52 -19.07 -22.11
CA ARG A 180 -13.10 -20.16 -22.98
C ARG A 180 -13.56 -19.76 -24.38
N CYS A 181 -12.62 -19.73 -25.33
CA CYS A 181 -12.91 -19.38 -26.72
C CYS A 181 -14.16 -20.15 -27.18
N SER A 182 -15.20 -19.43 -27.59
CA SER A 182 -16.48 -20.04 -28.01
C SER A 182 -16.45 -20.55 -29.45
N LYS A 183 -15.34 -20.37 -30.17
CA LYS A 183 -15.19 -20.79 -31.57
C LYS A 183 -14.82 -22.27 -31.67
N LYS A 184 -15.52 -22.99 -32.54
CA LYS A 184 -15.11 -24.34 -32.97
C LYS A 184 -13.99 -24.23 -34.02
N HIS A 185 -12.74 -24.34 -33.59
CA HIS A 185 -11.60 -24.36 -34.52
C HIS A 185 -11.56 -25.68 -35.30
N ARG A 186 -11.37 -25.59 -36.63
CA ARG A 186 -11.19 -26.75 -37.53
C ARG A 186 -9.92 -27.55 -37.21
N GLN A 187 -8.85 -26.87 -36.80
CA GLN A 187 -7.58 -27.47 -36.37
C GLN A 187 -7.14 -26.72 -35.11
N LYS A 188 -6.86 -27.47 -34.03
CA LYS A 188 -6.40 -26.94 -32.74
C LYS A 188 -4.94 -27.32 -32.58
N PHE A 189 -4.07 -26.32 -32.51
CA PHE A 189 -2.64 -26.52 -32.27
C PHE A 189 -2.33 -26.53 -30.77
N VAL A 190 -3.06 -25.72 -29.99
CA VAL A 190 -2.95 -25.63 -28.53
C VAL A 190 -4.35 -25.49 -27.91
N GLU A 191 -4.47 -25.69 -26.59
CA GLU A 191 -5.70 -25.35 -25.87
C GLU A 191 -6.11 -23.88 -26.09
N CYS A 192 -7.43 -23.65 -26.14
CA CYS A 192 -7.95 -22.34 -26.44
C CYS A 192 -7.73 -21.37 -25.27
N CYS A 193 -6.80 -20.44 -25.45
CA CYS A 193 -6.51 -19.37 -24.51
C CYS A 193 -6.60 -18.01 -25.20
N GLU A 194 -7.04 -16.99 -24.46
CA GLU A 194 -7.12 -15.59 -24.88
C GLU A 194 -6.27 -14.74 -23.94
N GLY A 195 -5.67 -13.64 -24.44
CA GLY A 195 -4.86 -12.75 -23.61
C GLY A 195 -3.49 -13.32 -23.23
N VAL A 196 -2.91 -14.17 -24.07
CA VAL A 196 -1.64 -14.87 -23.81
C VAL A 196 -0.46 -14.30 -24.59
N VAL A 197 0.74 -14.55 -24.07
CA VAL A 197 2.01 -14.30 -24.75
C VAL A 197 2.52 -15.63 -25.30
N TYR A 198 2.97 -15.66 -26.55
CA TYR A 198 3.47 -16.86 -27.22
C TYR A 198 4.85 -16.63 -27.82
N LYS A 199 5.58 -17.73 -28.07
CA LYS A 199 6.87 -17.73 -28.75
C LYS A 199 6.87 -18.67 -29.95
N ILE A 200 7.35 -18.21 -31.10
CA ILE A 200 7.56 -19.01 -32.31
C ILE A 200 9.07 -19.24 -32.50
N PRO A 201 9.56 -20.48 -32.57
CA PRO A 201 10.95 -20.76 -32.92
C PRO A 201 11.20 -20.45 -34.41
N LEU A 202 12.27 -19.70 -34.69
CA LEU A 202 12.74 -19.40 -36.05
C LEU A 202 13.87 -20.35 -36.44
N SER A 203 14.04 -20.60 -37.74
CA SER A 203 15.09 -21.48 -38.28
C SER A 203 16.51 -21.06 -37.90
N CYS A 204 16.72 -19.79 -37.55
CA CYS A 204 18.00 -19.24 -37.10
C CYS A 204 18.28 -19.46 -35.59
N GLY A 205 17.47 -20.25 -34.89
CA GLY A 205 17.62 -20.53 -33.45
C GLY A 205 17.17 -19.40 -32.52
N ARG A 206 16.58 -18.34 -33.07
CA ARG A 206 15.96 -17.23 -32.31
C ARG A 206 14.45 -17.44 -32.15
N TYR A 207 13.82 -16.66 -31.29
CA TYR A 207 12.37 -16.72 -31.05
C TYR A 207 11.70 -15.40 -31.41
N TYR A 208 10.52 -15.49 -32.03
CA TYR A 208 9.59 -14.37 -32.14
C TYR A 208 8.60 -14.43 -30.97
N VAL A 209 8.55 -13.37 -30.16
CA VAL A 209 7.63 -13.27 -29.01
C VAL A 209 6.53 -12.28 -29.34
N GLY A 210 5.27 -12.72 -29.24
CA GLY A 210 4.11 -11.90 -29.54
C GLY A 210 3.02 -12.02 -28.48
N GLN A 211 2.21 -10.97 -28.35
CA GLN A 211 1.02 -10.96 -27.49
C GLN A 211 -0.25 -11.03 -28.34
N THR A 212 -1.27 -11.75 -27.87
CA THR A 212 -2.59 -11.76 -28.52
C THR A 212 -3.74 -11.65 -27.53
N GLY A 213 -4.64 -10.70 -27.78
CA GLY A 213 -5.97 -10.65 -27.14
C GLY A 213 -7.02 -11.56 -27.79
N ARG A 214 -6.75 -12.12 -28.98
CA ARG A 214 -7.60 -13.11 -29.67
C ARG A 214 -7.14 -14.53 -29.34
N CYS A 215 -7.98 -15.54 -29.59
CA CYS A 215 -7.63 -16.95 -29.35
C CYS A 215 -6.29 -17.32 -30.01
N ALA A 216 -5.41 -17.99 -29.26
CA ALA A 216 -4.09 -18.40 -29.72
C ALA A 216 -4.14 -19.21 -31.03
N ASN A 217 -5.10 -20.12 -31.20
CA ASN A 217 -5.24 -20.95 -32.41
C ASN A 217 -5.53 -20.13 -33.68
N ASP A 218 -6.25 -19.00 -33.57
CA ASP A 218 -6.49 -18.11 -34.71
C ASP A 218 -5.17 -17.43 -35.13
N ARG A 219 -4.36 -17.02 -34.14
CA ARG A 219 -3.03 -16.42 -34.41
C ARG A 219 -2.02 -17.40 -34.97
N MET A 220 -2.01 -18.65 -34.51
CA MET A 220 -1.11 -19.67 -35.07
C MET A 220 -1.44 -19.97 -36.53
N ARG A 221 -2.74 -19.97 -36.87
CA ARG A 221 -3.18 -20.14 -38.26
C ARG A 221 -2.72 -18.99 -39.16
N GLU A 222 -2.87 -17.74 -38.69
CA GLU A 222 -2.42 -16.56 -39.45
C GLU A 222 -0.90 -16.61 -39.74
N ASN A 223 -0.11 -17.15 -38.81
CA ASN A 223 1.35 -17.22 -38.95
C ASN A 223 1.86 -18.53 -39.58
N PHE A 224 0.97 -19.44 -40.00
CA PHE A 224 1.30 -20.73 -40.62
C PHE A 224 2.33 -21.60 -39.85
N LEU A 225 2.56 -21.32 -38.57
CA LEU A 225 3.56 -21.99 -37.75
C LEU A 225 2.97 -22.39 -36.39
N PRO A 226 3.25 -23.61 -35.90
CA PRO A 226 2.91 -23.98 -34.54
C PRO A 226 3.79 -23.18 -33.58
N ALA A 227 3.17 -22.51 -32.60
CA ALA A 227 3.90 -21.82 -31.54
C ALA A 227 3.57 -22.38 -30.17
N GLU A 228 4.50 -22.18 -29.26
CA GLU A 228 4.34 -22.55 -27.85
C GLU A 228 3.71 -21.37 -27.10
N ILE A 229 2.61 -21.64 -26.38
CA ILE A 229 2.00 -20.65 -25.48
C ILE A 229 2.83 -20.59 -24.20
N CYS A 230 3.24 -19.39 -23.81
CA CYS A 230 3.87 -19.17 -22.51
C CYS A 230 2.76 -18.77 -21.54
N SER A 231 2.46 -19.61 -20.55
CA SER A 231 1.49 -19.23 -19.54
C SER A 231 2.05 -18.09 -18.70
N THR A 232 1.26 -17.03 -18.46
CA THR A 232 1.69 -15.89 -17.62
C THR A 232 1.82 -16.30 -16.14
N THR A 233 1.41 -17.52 -15.79
CA THR A 233 1.56 -18.13 -14.45
C THR A 233 2.86 -18.92 -14.28
N ASP A 234 3.54 -19.26 -15.37
CA ASP A 234 4.90 -19.78 -15.29
C ASP A 234 5.85 -18.61 -15.08
N ARG A 235 6.18 -18.42 -13.81
CA ARG A 235 7.31 -17.66 -13.28
C ARG A 235 8.32 -17.28 -14.37
N ILE A 236 8.48 -15.97 -14.56
CA ILE A 236 9.71 -15.26 -14.94
C ILE A 236 10.79 -16.23 -15.44
N PHE A 237 10.92 -16.33 -16.76
CA PHE A 237 12.08 -16.81 -17.52
C PHE A 237 13.17 -17.47 -16.65
N ASN A 238 13.05 -18.77 -16.37
CA ASN A 238 14.14 -19.54 -15.79
C ASN A 238 14.76 -20.44 -16.89
N PRO A 239 15.87 -20.03 -17.53
CA PRO A 239 16.53 -20.83 -18.54
C PRO A 239 17.42 -21.86 -17.85
N LYS A 240 16.84 -22.85 -17.16
CA LYS A 240 17.56 -24.02 -16.65
C LYS A 240 16.59 -25.14 -16.32
N LYS A 241 16.49 -26.12 -17.22
CA LYS A 241 16.31 -27.52 -16.82
C LYS A 241 17.14 -28.41 -17.74
N PRO A 242 18.10 -29.17 -17.20
CA PRO A 242 18.84 -30.14 -17.98
C PRO A 242 17.91 -31.28 -18.42
N GLU A 243 18.18 -31.74 -19.62
CA GLU A 243 17.56 -32.83 -20.34
C GLU A 243 17.69 -34.13 -19.52
N VAL A 244 16.59 -34.66 -18.99
CA VAL A 244 16.53 -36.04 -18.52
C VAL A 244 16.10 -36.89 -19.72
N ARG A 245 17.08 -37.53 -20.34
CA ARG A 245 16.85 -38.64 -21.29
C ARG A 245 16.03 -39.71 -20.59
N ASN A 246 14.85 -40.00 -21.10
CA ASN A 246 14.27 -41.34 -21.02
C ASN A 246 13.61 -41.64 -22.36
N GLY A 247 14.24 -42.53 -23.10
CA GLY A 247 13.73 -43.01 -24.37
C GLY A 247 12.47 -43.84 -24.16
N PHE A 248 11.48 -43.60 -25.00
CA PHE A 248 10.62 -44.67 -25.50
C PHE A 248 10.25 -44.34 -26.94
N ALA A 249 10.77 -45.18 -27.83
CA ALA A 249 10.54 -45.12 -29.26
C ALA A 249 9.07 -45.37 -29.59
N LYS A 250 8.47 -44.50 -30.42
CA LYS A 250 7.45 -44.87 -31.41
C LYS A 250 7.58 -43.96 -32.64
N LYS A 251 8.24 -44.47 -33.69
CA LYS A 251 7.90 -44.16 -35.10
C LYS A 251 6.46 -44.71 -35.36
N PRO A 252 5.68 -44.32 -36.40
CA PRO A 252 6.16 -43.98 -37.75
C PRO A 252 5.28 -43.02 -38.61
N ILE A 253 5.67 -42.93 -39.90
CA ILE A 253 4.88 -42.63 -41.12
C ILE A 253 4.57 -41.16 -41.46
N PHE A 254 5.46 -40.56 -42.26
CA PHE A 254 5.11 -39.52 -43.23
C PHE A 254 4.59 -40.19 -44.52
N PRO A 255 3.55 -39.65 -45.19
CA PRO A 255 3.37 -39.90 -46.60
C PRO A 255 4.28 -38.96 -47.42
N ARG A 256 4.99 -39.58 -48.37
CA ARG A 256 5.69 -38.94 -49.49
C ARG A 256 4.67 -38.18 -50.34
N ILE A 257 4.93 -36.90 -50.63
CA ILE A 257 4.41 -36.25 -51.84
C ILE A 257 5.65 -35.82 -52.61
N SER A 258 5.90 -36.52 -53.71
CA SER A 258 6.82 -36.10 -54.76
C SER A 258 6.06 -35.27 -55.77
N VAL A 259 6.80 -34.36 -56.41
CA VAL A 259 6.49 -33.55 -57.59
C VAL A 259 5.80 -34.37 -58.68
#